data_AF-A0A968NLB3-F1
#
_entry.id   AF-A0A968NLB3-F1
#
_cell.length_a   1.000
_cell.length_b   1.000
_cell.length_c   1.000
_cell.angle_alpha   90.00
_cell.angle_beta   90.00
_cell.angle_gamma   90.00
#
_symmetry.space_group_name_H-M   'P 1'
#
loop_
_entity.id
_entity.type
_entity.pdbx_description
1 polymer ?
#
loop_
_entity_poly.entity_id
_entity_poly.type
_entity_poly.pdbx_seq_one_letter_code
_entity_poly.pdbx_strand_id
1 'polypeptide(L)'
;IEEIKANRIDAAIVEKTVAQGYTGSNPNLEFHIIPNAEKLGFAIAFPKGSKLVARFNQVLQQMKDNGEMGRLTKKWLDTYGSKNCFAIPTE
;
A
#
# COMPACT_ATOMS: atom_id res chain seq x y z
N ILE A 1 11.82 0.66 -10.24
CA ILE A 1 11.73 2.08 -10.67
C ILE A 1 12.97 2.48 -11.44
N GLU A 2 14.16 2.44 -10.84
CA GLU A 2 15.40 2.78 -11.56
C GLU A 2 15.66 1.89 -12.78
N GLU A 3 15.27 0.61 -12.74
CA GLU A 3 15.32 -0.29 -13.89
C GLU A 3 14.43 0.16 -15.08
N ILE A 4 13.25 0.70 -14.79
CA ILE A 4 12.33 1.25 -15.79
C ILE A 4 12.93 2.53 -16.38
N LYS A 5 13.45 3.42 -15.52
CA LYS A 5 14.12 4.66 -15.96
C LYS A 5 15.36 4.40 -16.80
N ALA A 6 16.10 3.35 -16.49
CA ALA A 6 17.27 2.92 -17.25
C ALA A 6 16.92 2.13 -18.51
N ASN A 7 15.63 1.97 -18.83
CA ASN A 7 15.13 1.24 -19.98
C ASN A 7 15.63 -0.21 -20.05
N ARG A 8 15.80 -0.86 -18.87
CA ARG A 8 16.18 -2.27 -18.76
C ARG A 8 14.98 -3.21 -18.67
N ILE A 9 13.83 -2.66 -18.26
CA ILE A 9 12.54 -3.35 -18.23
C ILE A 9 11.45 -2.38 -18.68
N ASP A 10 10.39 -2.91 -19.29
CA ASP A 10 9.26 -2.10 -19.77
C ASP A 10 8.23 -1.79 -18.67
N ALA A 11 8.02 -2.73 -17.73
CA ALA A 11 7.03 -2.60 -16.68
C ALA A 11 7.38 -3.43 -15.43
N ALA A 12 6.74 -3.12 -14.31
CA ALA A 12 6.79 -3.91 -13.07
C ALA A 12 5.39 -4.04 -12.48
N ILE A 13 5.05 -5.25 -12.00
CA ILE A 13 3.82 -5.49 -11.25
C ILE A 13 4.11 -5.20 -9.78
N VAL A 14 3.44 -4.20 -9.22
CA VAL A 14 3.61 -3.78 -7.82
C VAL A 14 2.24 -3.48 -7.21
N GLU A 15 2.18 -3.44 -5.88
CA GLU A 15 0.96 -3.08 -5.15
C GLU A 15 0.54 -1.63 -5.45
N LYS A 16 -0.79 -1.37 -5.48
CA LYS A 16 -1.39 -0.11 -5.90
C LYS A 16 -0.84 1.10 -5.14
N THR A 17 -0.81 1.03 -3.81
CA THR A 17 -0.33 2.13 -2.95
C THR A 17 1.13 2.45 -3.21
N VAL A 18 1.95 1.41 -3.43
CA VAL A 18 3.36 1.55 -3.82
C VAL A 18 3.48 2.21 -5.21
N ALA A 19 2.68 1.78 -6.19
CA ALA A 19 2.66 2.38 -7.53
C ALA A 19 2.34 3.88 -7.47
N GLN A 20 1.27 4.25 -6.74
CA GLN A 20 0.85 5.63 -6.53
C GLN A 20 1.94 6.50 -5.91
N GLY A 21 2.68 5.96 -4.94
CA GLY A 21 3.77 6.69 -4.32
C GLY A 21 4.95 6.97 -5.24
N TYR A 22 5.30 6.00 -6.08
CA TYR A 22 6.37 6.20 -7.05
C TYR A 22 5.96 7.12 -8.19
N THR A 23 4.77 6.98 -8.77
CA THR A 23 4.34 7.89 -9.85
C THR A 23 4.12 9.31 -9.34
N GLY A 24 3.66 9.49 -8.10
CA GLY A 24 3.52 10.80 -7.46
C GLY A 24 4.84 11.58 -7.32
N SER A 25 5.98 10.87 -7.23
CA SER A 25 7.32 11.47 -7.14
C SER A 25 8.12 11.39 -8.45
N ASN A 26 7.57 10.76 -9.49
CA ASN A 26 8.23 10.53 -10.78
C ASN A 26 7.21 10.80 -11.90
N PRO A 27 7.06 12.05 -12.35
CA PRO A 27 5.98 12.47 -13.26
C PRO A 27 6.03 11.82 -14.65
N ASN A 28 7.17 11.20 -15.00
CA ASN A 28 7.36 10.49 -16.27
C ASN A 28 6.94 9.01 -16.20
N LEU A 29 6.42 8.56 -15.05
CA LEU A 29 5.92 7.21 -14.86
C LEU A 29 4.40 7.23 -14.70
N GLU A 30 3.74 6.25 -15.31
CA GLU A 30 2.33 5.95 -15.12
C GLU A 30 2.13 4.54 -14.57
N PHE A 31 0.93 4.25 -14.07
CA PHE A 31 0.55 2.91 -13.65
C PHE A 31 -0.87 2.60 -14.10
N HIS A 32 -1.12 1.31 -14.38
CA HIS A 32 -2.44 0.79 -14.68
C HIS A 32 -2.86 -0.21 -13.61
N ILE A 33 -4.16 -0.25 -13.32
CA ILE A 33 -4.72 -1.19 -12.36
C ILE A 33 -5.12 -2.47 -13.10
N ILE A 34 -4.51 -3.58 -12.71
CA ILE A 34 -4.98 -4.92 -13.07
C ILE A 34 -5.97 -5.34 -11.98
N PRO A 35 -7.25 -5.59 -12.29
CA PRO A 35 -8.23 -6.00 -11.29
C PRO A 35 -7.81 -7.30 -10.60
N ASN A 36 -7.88 -7.32 -9.27
CA ASN A 36 -7.72 -8.52 -8.47
C ASN A 36 -8.93 -8.66 -7.53
N ALA A 37 -9.47 -9.88 -7.44
CA ALA A 37 -10.60 -10.19 -6.57
C ALA A 37 -10.19 -10.43 -5.11
N GLU A 38 -8.90 -10.59 -4.83
CA GLU A 38 -8.41 -10.90 -3.49
C GLU A 38 -8.29 -9.67 -2.58
N LYS A 39 -8.76 -9.80 -1.34
CA LYS A 39 -8.49 -8.82 -0.29
C LYS A 39 -7.03 -8.93 0.15
N LEU A 40 -6.20 -8.04 -0.35
CA LEU A 40 -4.81 -7.91 0.10
C LEU A 40 -4.76 -7.17 1.45
N GLY A 41 -3.89 -7.65 2.34
CA GLY A 41 -3.67 -7.04 3.66
C GLY A 41 -2.25 -7.28 4.15
N PHE A 42 -1.78 -6.37 5.01
CA PHE A 42 -0.48 -6.51 5.66
C PHE A 42 -0.64 -7.17 7.02
N ALA A 43 0.31 -8.03 7.37
CA ALA A 43 0.36 -8.72 8.65
C ALA A 43 1.78 -8.69 9.22
N ILE A 44 1.87 -8.77 10.54
CA ILE A 44 3.15 -8.91 11.24
C ILE A 44 3.42 -10.40 11.42
N ALA A 45 4.48 -10.88 10.77
CA ALA A 45 4.88 -12.27 10.82
C ALA A 45 5.74 -12.56 12.06
N PHE A 46 5.46 -13.69 12.71
CA PHE A 46 6.27 -14.24 13.79
C PHE A 46 6.74 -15.65 13.42
N PRO A 47 7.85 -16.14 14.02
CA PRO A 47 8.22 -17.55 13.90
C PRO A 47 7.04 -18.47 14.25
N LYS A 48 6.94 -19.60 13.55
CA LYS A 48 5.90 -20.60 13.82
C LYS A 48 5.97 -21.05 15.28
N GLY A 49 4.83 -21.06 15.98
CA GLY A 49 4.76 -21.39 17.41
C GLY A 49 5.14 -20.25 18.36
N SER A 50 5.34 -19.03 17.86
CA SER A 50 5.64 -17.87 18.70
C SER A 50 4.52 -17.60 19.71
N LYS A 51 4.90 -17.49 21.00
CA LYS A 51 4.01 -17.08 22.08
C LYS A 51 3.62 -15.60 22.02
N LEU A 52 4.27 -14.81 21.15
CA LEU A 52 4.04 -13.37 21.04
C LEU A 52 2.79 -13.01 20.25
N VAL A 53 2.28 -13.91 19.40
CA VAL A 53 1.15 -13.63 18.50
C VAL A 53 -0.08 -13.14 19.26
N ALA A 54 -0.47 -13.84 20.34
CA ALA A 54 -1.65 -13.49 21.12
C ALA A 54 -1.52 -12.09 21.78
N ARG A 55 -0.39 -11.84 22.44
CA ARG A 55 -0.12 -10.55 23.09
C ARG A 55 -0.05 -9.41 22.08
N PHE A 56 0.57 -9.66 20.93
CA PHE A 56 0.72 -8.65 19.88
C PHE A 56 -0.64 -8.27 19.27
N ASN A 57 -1.50 -9.27 18.99
CA ASN A 57 -2.84 -9.03 18.48
C ASN A 57 -3.71 -8.24 19.47
N GLN A 58 -3.54 -8.47 20.77
CA GLN A 58 -4.24 -7.69 21.80
C GLN A 58 -3.85 -6.20 21.74
N VAL A 59 -2.56 -5.89 21.62
CA VAL A 59 -2.08 -4.50 21.49
C VAL A 59 -2.53 -3.88 20.17
N LEU A 60 -2.48 -4.63 19.06
CA LEU A 60 -3.01 -4.16 17.78
C LEU A 60 -4.49 -3.80 17.87
N GLN A 61 -5.29 -4.57 18.60
CA GLN A 61 -6.71 -4.27 18.78
C GLN A 61 -6.89 -2.99 19.61
N GLN A 62 -6.14 -2.83 20.70
CA GLN A 62 -6.17 -1.60 21.49
C GLN A 62 -5.81 -0.37 20.66
N MET A 63 -4.83 -0.46 19.75
CA MET A 63 -4.46 0.61 18.83
C MET A 63 -5.55 0.93 17.80
N LYS A 64 -6.37 -0.06 17.42
CA LYS A 64 -7.53 0.18 16.56
C LYS A 64 -8.64 0.88 17.34
N ASP A 65 -8.94 0.38 18.54
CA ASP A 65 -10.03 0.87 19.38
C ASP A 65 -9.78 2.31 19.85
N ASN A 66 -8.53 2.67 20.14
CA ASN A 66 -8.17 4.03 20.57
C ASN A 66 -7.84 5.00 19.41
N GLY A 67 -7.94 4.55 18.16
CA GLY A 67 -7.71 5.38 16.97
C GLY A 67 -6.24 5.63 16.60
N GLU A 68 -5.27 5.14 17.37
CA GLU A 68 -3.83 5.29 17.07
C GLU A 68 -3.46 4.68 15.72
N MET A 69 -4.07 3.54 15.37
CA MET A 69 -3.90 2.91 14.06
C MET A 69 -4.31 3.85 12.93
N GLY A 70 -5.47 4.52 13.07
CA GLY A 70 -5.95 5.49 12.08
C GLY A 70 -5.01 6.69 11.93
N ARG A 71 -4.47 7.18 13.05
CA ARG A 71 -3.48 8.28 13.06
C ARG A 71 -2.20 7.91 12.31
N LEU A 72 -1.70 6.69 12.50
CA LEU A 72 -0.51 6.18 11.80
C LEU A 72 -0.78 5.98 10.30
N THR A 73 -1.92 5.40 9.94
CA THR A 73 -2.37 5.25 8.54
C THR A 73 -2.40 6.62 7.86
N LYS A 74 -3.03 7.62 8.48
CA LYS A 74 -3.09 8.97 7.92
C LYS A 74 -1.72 9.60 7.74
N LYS A 75 -0.83 9.44 8.72
CA LYS A 75 0.52 10.02 8.66
C LYS A 75 1.35 9.50 7.48
N TRP A 76 1.21 8.21 7.16
CA TRP A 76 2.12 7.53 6.23
C TRP A 76 1.49 7.15 4.89
N LEU A 77 0.15 7.03 4.81
CA LEU A 77 -0.56 6.47 3.65
C LEU A 77 -1.58 7.42 2.99
N ASP A 78 -2.15 8.41 3.69
CA ASP A 78 -3.16 9.31 3.10
C ASP A 78 -2.61 10.21 1.98
N THR A 79 -1.29 10.40 1.91
CA THR A 79 -0.62 11.23 0.90
C THR A 79 -0.74 10.69 -0.54
N TYR A 80 -1.22 9.46 -0.72
CA TYR A 80 -1.31 8.80 -2.04
C TYR A 80 -2.73 8.77 -2.63
N GLY A 81 -3.73 9.23 -1.87
CA GLY A 81 -5.14 9.18 -2.27
C GLY A 81 -5.75 10.49 -2.78
N SER A 82 -5.10 11.65 -2.56
CA SER A 82 -5.76 12.97 -2.70
C SER A 82 -5.34 13.82 -3.91
N LYS A 83 -4.44 13.34 -4.78
CA LYS A 83 -4.16 14.00 -6.06
C LYS A 83 -4.76 13.21 -7.22
N ASN A 84 -5.97 13.62 -7.61
CA ASN A 84 -6.63 13.45 -8.91
C ASN A 84 -6.19 12.23 -9.75
N CYS A 85 -6.93 11.13 -9.63
CA CYS A 85 -7.12 10.20 -10.73
C CYS A 85 -8.51 9.55 -10.64
N PHE A 86 -9.55 10.38 -10.61
CA PHE A 86 -10.92 9.97 -10.92
C PHE A 86 -11.25 10.48 -12.32
N ALA A 87 -10.78 9.75 -13.30
CA ALA A 87 -11.34 9.75 -14.65
C ALA A 87 -11.28 8.31 -15.15
N ILE A 88 -12.11 7.47 -14.57
CA ILE A 88 -12.51 6.22 -15.23
C ILE A 88 -13.66 6.67 -16.16
N PRO A 89 -13.53 6.55 -17.49
CA PRO A 89 -14.67 6.76 -18.37
C PRO A 89 -15.72 5.71 -18.01
N THR A 90 -16.89 6.16 -17.59
CA THR A 90 -18.09 5.33 -17.60
C THR A 90 -18.59 5.31 -19.04
N GLU A 91 -18.63 4.13 -19.66
CA GLU A 91 -19.69 3.85 -20.63
C GLU A 91 -21.04 3.77 -19.90
#